data_AF-A0A7X6VJL7-F1
#
_entry.id   AF-A0A7X6VJL7-F1
#
_cell.length_a   1.000
_cell.length_b   1.000
_cell.length_c   1.000
_cell.angle_alpha   90.00
_cell.angle_beta   90.00
_cell.angle_gamma   90.00
#
_symmetry.space_group_name_H-M   'P 1'
#
loop_
_entity.id
_entity.type
_entity.pdbx_description
1 polymer ?
#
loop_
_entity_poly.entity_id
_entity_poly.type
_entity_poly.pdbx_seq_one_letter_code
_entity_poly.pdbx_strand_id
1 'polypeptide(L)' 'MNHCIYHERGYSSREDYLYNLAEEHDIDYDTVFMLADLLGESEDFDGLVSACQDAEGFECLRKSEQ' A
#
# COMPACT_ATOMS: atom_id res chain seq x y z
N MET A 1 -8.65 -11.59 22.77
CA MET A 1 -8.25 -12.03 21.44
C MET A 1 -7.49 -10.88 20.79
N ASN A 2 -6.25 -11.10 20.35
CA ASN A 2 -5.57 -10.17 19.45
C ASN A 2 -6.16 -10.39 18.05
N HIS A 3 -7.21 -9.64 17.72
CA HIS A 3 -7.71 -9.58 16.35
C HIS A 3 -6.71 -8.72 15.56
N CYS A 4 -5.89 -9.34 14.71
CA CYS A 4 -5.08 -8.58 13.77
C CYS A 4 -6.04 -7.95 12.76
N ILE A 5 -6.01 -6.62 12.66
CA ILE A 5 -6.85 -5.78 11.78
C ILE A 5 -6.85 -6.31 10.34
N TYR A 6 -5.70 -6.85 9.89
CA TYR A 6 -5.51 -7.52 8.61
C TYR A 6 -6.46 -8.72 8.40
N HIS A 7 -6.59 -9.61 9.39
CA HIS A 7 -7.49 -10.76 9.31
C HIS A 7 -8.96 -10.34 9.30
N GLU A 8 -9.32 -9.26 9.99
CA GLU A 8 -10.70 -8.73 9.97
C GLU A 8 -11.09 -8.18 8.59
N ARG A 9 -10.10 -7.72 7.82
CA ARG A 9 -10.27 -7.26 6.44
C ARG A 9 -10.16 -8.38 5.40
N GLY A 10 -9.87 -9.61 5.83
CA GLY A 10 -9.73 -10.77 4.96
C GLY A 10 -8.32 -11.02 4.43
N TYR A 11 -7.32 -10.29 4.92
CA TYR A 11 -5.91 -10.49 4.55
C TYR A 11 -5.24 -11.50 5.48
N SER A 12 -4.33 -12.28 4.93
CA SER A 12 -3.63 -13.33 5.68
C SER A 12 -2.56 -12.76 6.62
N SER A 13 -1.92 -11.67 6.20
CA SER A 13 -0.81 -11.00 6.90
C SER A 13 -0.72 -9.54 6.46
N ARG A 14 0.09 -8.73 7.17
CA ARG A 14 0.45 -7.37 6.75
C ARG A 14 0.99 -7.34 5.31
N GLU A 15 1.89 -8.25 4.98
CA GLU A 15 2.48 -8.35 3.64
C GLU A 15 1.41 -8.59 2.56
N ASP A 16 0.45 -9.48 2.82
CA ASP A 16 -0.65 -9.80 1.90
C ASP A 16 -1.51 -8.56 1.59
N TYR A 17 -1.75 -7.72 2.60
CA TYR A 17 -2.38 -6.42 2.42
C TYR A 17 -1.55 -5.47 1.56
N LEU A 18 -0.23 -5.36 1.82
CA LEU A 18 0.68 -4.50 1.05
C LEU A 18 0.78 -4.92 -0.43
N TYR A 19 0.82 -6.23 -0.69
CA TYR A 19 0.78 -6.77 -2.05
C TYR A 19 -0.52 -6.36 -2.74
N ASN A 20 -1.66 -6.56 -2.09
CA ASN A 20 -2.95 -6.20 -2.68
C ASN A 20 -3.05 -4.70 -2.95
N LEU A 21 -2.57 -3.86 -2.02
CA LEU A 21 -2.58 -2.41 -2.14
C LEU A 21 -1.74 -1.92 -3.34
N ALA A 22 -0.57 -2.52 -3.55
CA ALA A 22 0.28 -2.21 -4.71
C ALA A 22 -0.40 -2.55 -6.04
N GLU A 23 -1.10 -3.69 -6.11
CA GLU A 23 -1.87 -4.09 -7.29
C GLU A 23 -3.06 -3.16 -7.54
N GLU A 24 -3.77 -2.74 -6.49
CA GLU A 24 -4.90 -1.82 -6.61
C GLU A 24 -4.50 -0.44 -7.14
N HIS A 25 -3.31 0.04 -6.73
CA HIS A 25 -2.77 1.34 -7.11
C HIS A 25 -1.84 1.31 -8.33
N ASP A 26 -1.63 0.14 -8.97
CA ASP A 26 -0.69 -0.06 -10.09
C ASP A 26 0.71 0.52 -9.83
N ILE A 27 1.19 0.42 -8.58
CA ILE A 27 2.50 0.91 -8.15
C ILE A 27 3.42 -0.25 -7.79
N ASP A 28 4.73 0.00 -7.81
CA ASP A 28 5.72 -1.03 -7.51
C ASP A 28 5.63 -1.46 -6.04
N TYR A 29 5.63 -2.78 -5.81
CA TYR A 29 5.60 -3.37 -4.47
C TYR A 29 6.71 -2.79 -3.59
N ASP A 30 7.92 -2.61 -4.11
CA ASP A 30 9.06 -2.06 -3.36
C ASP A 30 8.73 -0.66 -2.82
N THR A 31 8.00 0.15 -3.61
CA THR A 31 7.54 1.48 -3.17
C THR A 31 6.54 1.36 -2.03
N VAL A 32 5.57 0.45 -2.11
CA VAL A 32 4.59 0.22 -1.05
C VAL A 32 5.24 -0.29 0.23
N PHE A 33 6.18 -1.24 0.12
CA PHE A 33 6.92 -1.76 1.27
C PHE A 33 7.78 -0.68 1.92
N MET A 34 8.45 0.17 1.13
CA MET A 34 9.22 1.31 1.67
C MET A 34 8.32 2.32 2.39
N LEU A 35 7.16 2.66 1.82
CA LEU A 35 6.21 3.58 2.45
C LEU A 35 5.62 2.98 3.74
N ALA A 36 5.33 1.68 3.74
CA ALA A 36 4.81 0.95 4.91
C ALA A 36 5.86 0.86 6.03
N ASP A 37 7.14 0.69 5.69
CA ASP A 37 8.24 0.74 6.67
C ASP A 37 8.42 2.15 7.24
N LEU A 38 8.31 3.17 6.39
CA LEU A 38 8.47 4.57 6.77
C LEU A 38 7.35 5.08 7.69
N LEU A 39 6.10 4.72 7.40
CA LEU A 39 4.92 5.16 8.16
C LEU A 39 4.63 4.25 9.37
N GLY A 40 4.99 2.97 9.26
CA GLY A 40 4.75 1.95 10.26
C GLY A 40 3.35 1.34 10.19
N GLU A 41 3.21 0.19 10.86
CA GLU A 41 1.99 -0.65 10.81
C GLU A 41 0.71 0.02 11.32
N SER A 42 0.84 1.12 12.07
CA SER A 42 -0.33 1.87 12.59
C SER A 42 -1.02 2.69 11.50
N GLU A 43 -0.28 3.10 10.47
CA GLU A 43 -0.75 3.97 9.39
C GLU A 43 -1.03 3.23 8.09
N ASP A 44 -0.81 1.90 8.05
CA ASP A 44 -0.98 1.06 6.85
C ASP A 44 -2.35 1.22 6.17
N PHE A 45 -3.41 1.49 6.93
CA PHE A 45 -4.77 1.59 6.39
C PHE A 45 -5.22 3.00 6.03
N ASP A 46 -4.49 4.03 6.45
CA ASP A 46 -4.86 5.44 6.27
C ASP A 46 -3.72 6.20 5.58
N GLY A 47 -2.63 6.45 6.30
CA GLY A 47 -1.46 7.16 5.77
C GLY A 47 -0.79 6.47 4.59
N LEU A 48 -0.66 5.13 4.62
CA LEU A 48 -0.05 4.39 3.51
C LEU A 48 -0.93 4.42 2.26
N VAL A 49 -2.25 4.31 2.41
CA VAL A 49 -3.20 4.41 1.28
C VAL A 49 -3.10 5.78 0.63
N SER A 50 -3.06 6.86 1.43
CA SER A 50 -2.85 8.21 0.92
C SER A 50 -1.51 8.33 0.17
N ALA A 51 -0.43 7.80 0.74
CA ALA A 51 0.89 7.83 0.12
C ALA A 51 0.96 7.02 -1.19
N CYS A 52 0.25 5.89 -1.26
CA CYS A 52 0.12 5.08 -2.48
C CYS A 52 -0.66 5.83 -3.57
N GLN A 53 -1.75 6.53 -3.22
CA GLN A 53 -2.50 7.37 -4.16
C GLN A 53 -1.66 8.52 -4.72
N ASP A 54 -0.85 9.16 -3.86
CA ASP A 54 0.10 10.17 -4.32
C ASP A 54 1.10 9.56 -5.32
N ALA A 55 1.66 8.39 -5.01
CA ALA A 55 2.59 7.66 -5.88
C ALA A 55 1.96 7.24 -7.22
N GLU A 56 0.73 6.72 -7.21
CA GLU A 56 -0.07 6.40 -8.40
C GLU A 56 -0.23 7.62 -9.31
N GLY A 57 -0.52 8.79 -8.72
CA GLY A 57 -0.64 10.05 -9.45
C GLY A 57 0.65 10.45 -10.19
N PHE A 58 1.83 10.15 -9.64
CA PHE A 58 3.10 10.37 -10.31
C PHE A 58 3.36 9.36 -11.45
N GLU A 59 2.88 8.11 -11.36
CA GLU A 59 3.00 7.13 -12.43
C GLU A 59 2.11 7.46 -13.64
N CYS A 60 0.92 8.04 -13.42
CA CYS A 60 0.03 8.52 -14.49
C CYS A 60 0.71 9.60 -15.38
N LEU A 61 1.53 10.47 -14.76
CA LEU A 61 2.38 11.43 -15.48
C LEU A 61 3.50 10.74 -16.27
N ARG A 62 4.03 9.62 -15.77
CA ARG A 62 5.13 8.89 -16.41
C ARG A 62 4.68 8.07 -17.63
N LYS A 63 3.45 7.53 -17.62
CA LYS A 63 2.88 6.79 -18.77
C LYS A 63 2.43 7.69 -19.94
N SER A 64 2.52 9.02 -19.78
CA SER A 64 2.12 10.00 -20.81
C SER A 64 3.20 10.30 -21.86
N GLU A 65 4.43 9.79 -21.69
CA GLU A 65 5.57 10.08 -22.58
C GLU A 65 6.10 8.87 -23.39
N GLN A 66 5.23 7.92 -23.76
CA GLN A 66 5.62 6.81 -24.65
C GLN A 66 4.63 6.57 -25.80
#